data_AF-A0A945CHT2-F1
#
_entry.id   AF-A0A945CHT2-F1
#
_cell.length_a   1.000
_cell.length_b   1.000
_cell.length_c   1.000
_cell.angle_alpha   90.00
_cell.angle_beta   90.00
_cell.angle_gamma   90.00
#
_symmetry.space_group_name_H-M   'P 1'
#
loop_
_entity.id
_entity.type
_entity.pdbx_description
1 polymer ?
#
loop_
_entity_poly.entity_id
_entity_poly.type
_entity_poly.pdbx_seq_one_letter_code
_entity_poly.pdbx_strand_id
1 'polypeptide(L)'
;MGIPSEISDAKEAGQKELCFHCGEVCPDPPVETGGKPFCCEGCSTVYEILQENDLCRYYDLESRPGISLRERQDRSGRFAYLDDPALQRQLLDFGDDSIGKITLRLPQVHCASCVWLLENLNRLEKGILEAEVDFLRREIALTYAVEEIGLRQVVELLAGLGYEPEITLESARPQEQKRRFERLRTRGATQRLAVAGFCFGNVMLFSFPEYLAGPGELAEN
;
A
#
# COMPACT_ATOMS: atom_id res chain seq x y z
N MET A 1 -66.00 -13.58 -1.63
CA MET A 1 -66.57 -12.28 -2.04
C MET A 1 -66.33 -11.32 -0.88
N GLY A 2 -65.47 -10.32 -0.92
CA GLY A 2 -64.53 -9.80 -1.90
C GLY A 2 -63.75 -8.69 -1.18
N ILE A 3 -62.44 -8.63 -1.41
CA ILE A 3 -61.65 -7.40 -1.24
C ILE A 3 -62.07 -6.47 -2.39
N PRO A 4 -62.09 -5.14 -2.24
CA PRO A 4 -60.93 -4.30 -2.58
C PRO A 4 -60.68 -3.20 -1.52
N SER A 5 -59.46 -3.02 -1.00
CA SER A 5 -58.34 -2.23 -1.58
C SER A 5 -58.48 -0.72 -1.42
N GLU A 6 -57.35 -0.11 -1.07
CA GLU A 6 -56.93 1.29 -1.28
C GLU A 6 -56.88 2.18 -0.03
N ILE A 7 -55.85 3.01 0.21
CA ILE A 7 -54.49 3.21 -0.33
C ILE A 7 -53.85 4.25 0.61
N SER A 8 -52.52 4.21 0.77
CA SER A 8 -51.66 5.36 1.10
C SER A 8 -51.84 6.02 2.47
N ASP A 9 -51.02 5.60 3.41
CA ASP A 9 -50.37 6.56 4.31
C ASP A 9 -48.95 6.85 3.79
N ALA A 10 -48.81 8.08 3.30
CA ALA A 10 -47.57 8.69 2.87
C ALA A 10 -46.54 8.68 4.01
N LYS A 11 -45.43 7.95 3.83
CA LYS A 11 -44.33 7.96 4.79
C LYS A 11 -43.26 8.95 4.35
N GLU A 12 -43.39 10.14 4.92
CA GLU A 12 -42.36 11.11 5.31
C GLU A 12 -41.05 11.13 4.53
N ALA A 13 -40.87 12.25 3.81
CA ALA A 13 -39.62 12.70 3.25
C ALA A 13 -38.50 12.80 4.30
N GLY A 14 -37.34 12.19 3.99
CA GLY A 14 -36.05 12.61 4.54
C GLY A 14 -35.23 11.60 5.34
N GLN A 15 -35.64 10.33 5.47
CA GLN A 15 -34.77 9.30 6.04
C GLN A 15 -33.89 8.68 4.95
N LYS A 16 -32.63 9.10 4.92
CA LYS A 16 -31.59 8.45 4.12
C LYS A 16 -31.41 7.02 4.62
N GLU A 17 -31.86 6.04 3.85
CA GLU A 17 -31.65 4.63 4.17
C GLU A 17 -30.16 4.29 4.13
N LEU A 18 -29.72 3.44 5.07
CA LEU A 18 -28.34 2.98 5.15
C LEU A 18 -28.23 1.60 4.51
N CYS A 19 -27.14 1.38 3.78
CA CYS A 19 -26.82 0.11 3.16
C CYS A 19 -26.67 -0.98 4.21
N PHE A 20 -27.35 -2.11 3.99
CA PHE A 20 -27.33 -3.26 4.88
C PHE A 20 -25.93 -3.90 5.00
N HIS A 21 -25.09 -3.76 3.98
CA HIS A 21 -23.76 -4.35 3.93
C HIS A 21 -22.67 -3.42 4.48
N CYS A 22 -22.42 -2.28 3.81
CA CYS A 22 -21.31 -1.38 4.15
C CYS A 22 -21.68 -0.22 5.10
N GLY A 23 -22.97 -0.01 5.38
CA GLY A 23 -23.45 1.08 6.24
C GLY A 23 -23.37 2.49 5.67
N GLU A 24 -23.08 2.65 4.37
CA GLU A 24 -23.14 3.94 3.66
C GLU A 24 -24.58 4.38 3.37
N VAL A 25 -24.78 5.67 3.11
CA VAL A 25 -26.07 6.20 2.68
C VAL A 25 -26.40 5.65 1.29
N CYS A 26 -27.57 5.04 1.14
CA CYS A 26 -28.04 4.58 -0.14
C CYS A 26 -28.37 5.76 -1.08
N PRO A 27 -28.14 5.62 -2.39
CA PRO A 27 -28.73 6.52 -3.37
C PRO A 27 -30.26 6.42 -3.33
N ASP A 28 -30.93 7.45 -3.86
CA ASP A 28 -32.39 7.46 -4.02
C ASP A 28 -32.71 7.28 -5.51
N PRO A 29 -33.25 6.13 -5.95
CA PRO A 29 -33.67 4.97 -5.16
C PRO A 29 -32.52 4.01 -4.78
N PRO A 30 -32.64 3.26 -3.67
CA PRO A 30 -31.65 2.26 -3.26
C PRO A 30 -31.67 1.03 -4.18
N VAL A 31 -30.56 0.30 -4.23
CA VAL A 31 -30.55 -1.06 -4.81
C VAL A 31 -31.17 -2.00 -3.80
N GLU A 32 -32.25 -2.69 -4.16
CA GLU A 32 -32.95 -3.61 -3.26
C GLU A 32 -32.71 -5.06 -3.66
N THR A 33 -32.22 -5.86 -2.70
CA THR A 33 -32.08 -7.32 -2.86
C THR A 33 -32.54 -8.01 -1.58
N GLY A 34 -33.38 -9.04 -1.70
CA GLY A 34 -33.85 -9.80 -0.53
C GLY A 34 -34.60 -8.96 0.51
N GLY A 35 -35.24 -7.86 0.09
CA GLY A 35 -35.97 -6.93 0.97
C GLY A 35 -35.07 -6.02 1.81
N LYS A 36 -33.81 -5.83 1.42
CA LYS A 36 -32.83 -4.97 2.11
C LYS A 36 -32.21 -3.93 1.16
N PRO A 37 -31.94 -2.70 1.63
CA PRO A 37 -31.38 -1.64 0.80
C PRO A 37 -29.83 -1.70 0.73
N PHE A 38 -29.27 -1.39 -0.43
CA PHE A 38 -27.83 -1.37 -0.73
C PHE A 38 -27.41 -0.09 -1.47
N CYS A 39 -26.17 0.37 -1.23
CA CYS A 39 -25.65 1.59 -1.85
C CYS A 39 -25.17 1.40 -3.31
N CYS A 40 -24.86 0.17 -3.72
CA CYS A 40 -24.41 -0.18 -5.08
C CYS A 40 -24.64 -1.66 -5.38
N GLU A 41 -24.61 -2.05 -6.65
CA GLU A 41 -24.70 -3.45 -7.10
C GLU A 41 -23.62 -4.34 -6.46
N GLY A 42 -22.43 -3.80 -6.20
CA GLY A 42 -21.38 -4.56 -5.52
C GLY A 42 -21.79 -5.04 -4.12
N CYS A 43 -22.48 -4.20 -3.35
CA CYS A 43 -22.95 -4.57 -2.02
C CYS A 43 -24.09 -5.60 -2.07
N SER A 44 -25.00 -5.49 -3.05
CA SER A 44 -26.06 -6.48 -3.23
C SER A 44 -25.51 -7.83 -3.70
N THR A 45 -24.54 -7.85 -4.63
CA THR A 45 -23.88 -9.09 -5.08
C THR A 45 -23.15 -9.79 -3.94
N VAL A 46 -22.41 -9.05 -3.10
CA VAL A 46 -21.74 -9.66 -1.94
C VAL A 46 -22.76 -10.25 -0.97
N TYR A 47 -23.88 -9.56 -0.75
CA TYR A 47 -24.98 -10.08 0.06
C TYR A 47 -25.57 -11.37 -0.52
N GLU A 48 -25.85 -11.42 -1.83
CA GLU A 48 -26.37 -12.62 -2.51
C GLU A 48 -25.40 -13.79 -2.37
N ILE A 49 -24.12 -13.59 -2.65
CA ILE A 49 -23.10 -14.63 -2.51
C ILE A 49 -23.07 -15.17 -1.08
N LEU A 50 -23.06 -14.29 -0.07
CA LEU A 50 -23.05 -14.72 1.33
C LEU A 50 -24.34 -15.46 1.71
N GLN A 51 -25.48 -15.06 1.16
CA GLN A 51 -26.77 -15.70 1.39
C GLN A 51 -26.84 -17.08 0.74
N GLU A 52 -26.39 -17.21 -0.51
CA GLU A 52 -26.38 -18.47 -1.27
C GLU A 52 -25.42 -19.52 -0.69
N ASN A 53 -24.38 -19.07 0.03
CA ASN A 53 -23.37 -19.95 0.62
C ASN A 53 -23.58 -20.21 2.12
N ASP A 54 -24.74 -19.87 2.70
CA ASP A 54 -25.04 -19.99 4.13
C ASP A 54 -24.02 -19.26 5.04
N LEU A 55 -23.39 -18.20 4.52
CA LEU A 55 -22.38 -17.38 5.23
C LEU A 55 -22.99 -16.12 5.87
N CYS A 56 -24.31 -16.04 6.00
CA CYS A 56 -25.01 -14.90 6.61
C CYS A 56 -24.57 -14.60 8.06
N ARG A 57 -23.95 -15.55 8.77
CA ARG A 57 -23.32 -15.32 10.08
C ARG A 57 -22.28 -14.20 10.05
N TYR A 58 -21.75 -13.87 8.88
CA TYR A 58 -20.92 -12.68 8.67
C TYR A 58 -21.55 -11.40 9.24
N TYR A 59 -22.87 -11.25 9.12
CA TYR A 59 -23.65 -10.12 9.65
C TYR A 59 -23.89 -10.19 11.18
N ASP A 60 -23.62 -11.32 11.82
CA ASP A 60 -23.71 -11.47 13.27
C ASP A 60 -22.38 -11.15 13.98
N LEU A 61 -21.25 -11.22 13.24
CA LEU A 61 -19.91 -10.98 13.78
C LEU A 61 -19.64 -9.50 14.03
N GLU A 62 -20.16 -8.63 13.17
CA GLU A 62 -20.12 -7.18 13.31
C GLU A 62 -21.45 -6.59 12.87
N SER A 63 -21.94 -5.57 13.58
CA SER A 63 -23.24 -4.94 13.27
C SER A 63 -23.34 -4.32 11.86
N ARG A 64 -22.21 -4.13 11.15
CA ARG A 64 -22.10 -3.53 9.82
C ARG A 64 -20.83 -4.00 9.08
N PRO A 65 -20.80 -5.23 8.56
CA PRO A 65 -19.58 -5.80 8.03
C PRO A 65 -19.45 -5.43 6.55
N GLY A 66 -18.59 -4.45 6.33
CA GLY A 66 -18.15 -3.95 5.04
C GLY A 66 -17.10 -2.89 5.34
N ILE A 67 -16.11 -2.72 4.46
CA ILE A 67 -15.08 -1.69 4.63
C ILE A 67 -15.79 -0.34 4.56
N SER A 68 -16.29 0.15 5.70
CA SER A 68 -17.01 1.41 5.72
C SER A 68 -15.99 2.50 5.44
N LEU A 69 -16.20 3.26 4.37
CA LEU A 69 -15.43 4.48 4.11
C LEU A 69 -15.54 5.47 5.29
N ARG A 70 -16.47 5.24 6.23
CA ARG A 70 -16.61 5.97 7.48
C ARG A 70 -15.43 5.79 8.44
N GLU A 71 -14.80 4.61 8.46
CA GLU A 71 -13.57 4.38 9.22
C GLU A 71 -12.39 5.15 8.60
N ARG A 72 -12.46 5.48 7.31
CA ARG A 72 -11.51 6.39 6.63
C ARG A 72 -11.67 7.84 7.12
N GLN A 73 -12.87 8.27 7.51
CA GLN A 73 -13.14 9.64 8.00
C GLN A 73 -12.70 9.85 9.46
N ASP A 74 -12.82 8.84 10.32
CA ASP A 74 -12.39 8.95 11.74
C ASP A 74 -10.85 8.93 11.90
N ARG A 75 -10.12 8.50 10.87
CA ARG A 75 -8.65 8.48 10.88
C ARG A 75 -7.99 9.85 10.79
N SER A 76 -8.69 10.89 10.34
CA SER A 76 -8.07 12.20 10.09
C SER A 76 -7.63 12.92 11.38
N GLY A 77 -8.33 12.68 12.50
CA GLY A 77 -7.92 13.21 13.80
C GLY A 77 -6.74 12.46 14.43
N ARG A 78 -6.61 11.16 14.16
CA ARG A 78 -5.61 10.28 14.79
C ARG A 78 -4.18 10.63 14.40
N PHE A 79 -3.99 11.14 13.18
CA PHE A 79 -2.67 11.49 12.65
C PHE A 79 -2.32 12.98 12.78
N ALA A 80 -3.14 13.77 13.49
CA ALA A 80 -2.92 15.21 13.65
C ALA A 80 -1.56 15.56 14.29
N TYR A 81 -1.00 14.67 15.11
CA TYR A 81 0.34 14.84 15.69
C TYR A 81 1.47 14.92 14.65
N LEU A 82 1.23 14.43 13.42
CA LEU A 82 2.18 14.51 12.30
C LEU A 82 2.25 15.89 11.64
N ASP A 83 1.40 16.82 12.03
CA ASP A 83 1.47 18.23 11.59
C ASP A 83 2.51 19.04 12.38
N ASP A 84 3.05 18.50 13.49
CA ASP A 84 4.09 19.16 14.27
C ASP A 84 5.44 19.18 13.50
N PRO A 85 5.97 20.37 13.16
CA PRO A 85 7.24 20.49 12.44
C PRO A 85 8.44 19.87 13.18
N ALA A 86 8.41 19.85 14.52
CA ALA A 86 9.48 19.23 15.31
C ALA A 86 9.52 17.71 15.10
N LEU A 87 8.34 17.09 15.02
CA LEU A 87 8.21 15.66 14.77
C LEU A 87 8.50 15.30 13.31
N GLN A 88 8.04 16.12 12.37
CA GLN A 88 8.33 15.90 10.94
C GLN A 88 9.84 15.83 10.68
N ARG A 89 10.63 16.74 11.27
CA ARG A 89 12.09 16.73 11.13
C ARG A 89 12.75 15.47 11.71
N GLN A 90 12.13 14.84 12.70
CA GLN A 90 12.64 13.60 13.28
C GLN A 90 12.32 12.39 12.39
N LEU A 91 11.16 12.40 11.74
CA LEU A 91 10.68 11.29 10.92
C LEU A 91 11.24 11.32 9.49
N LEU A 92 11.53 12.50 8.94
CA LEU A 92 12.03 12.63 7.57
C LEU A 92 13.49 12.17 7.47
N ASP A 93 13.76 11.28 6.50
CA ASP A 93 15.12 10.92 6.12
C ASP A 93 15.83 12.11 5.47
N PHE A 94 15.09 12.89 4.70
CA PHE A 94 15.52 14.10 4.05
C PHE A 94 14.31 15.02 3.85
N GLY A 95 14.47 16.31 4.11
CA GLY A 95 13.45 17.31 3.83
C GLY A 95 14.14 18.54 3.27
N ASP A 96 13.71 18.93 2.08
CA ASP A 96 13.99 20.22 1.46
C ASP A 96 12.67 20.97 1.29
N ASP A 97 12.71 22.25 0.89
CA ASP A 97 11.52 23.08 0.73
C ASP A 97 10.55 22.52 -0.32
N SER A 98 11.05 21.75 -1.29
CA SER A 98 10.25 21.17 -2.38
C SER A 98 9.98 19.66 -2.26
N ILE A 99 10.88 18.89 -1.62
CA ILE A 99 10.83 17.42 -1.62
C ILE A 99 11.02 16.87 -0.20
N GLY A 100 10.10 16.00 0.21
CA GLY A 100 10.18 15.21 1.43
C GLY A 100 10.49 13.75 1.13
N LYS A 101 11.45 13.16 1.86
CA LYS A 101 11.76 11.73 1.82
C LYS A 101 11.55 11.10 3.18
N ILE A 102 10.82 10.00 3.22
CA ILE A 102 10.52 9.26 4.44
C ILE A 102 10.56 7.75 4.22
N THR A 103 11.03 7.02 5.22
CA THR A 103 10.95 5.56 5.28
C THR A 103 9.98 5.15 6.39
N LEU A 104 8.95 4.41 6.04
CA LEU A 104 7.89 3.94 6.95
C LEU A 104 7.85 2.43 6.99
N ARG A 105 7.59 1.84 8.16
CA ARG A 105 7.37 0.40 8.30
C ARG A 105 5.88 0.08 8.10
N LEU A 106 5.60 -0.89 7.22
CA LEU A 106 4.28 -1.36 6.83
C LEU A 106 4.13 -2.87 7.12
N PRO A 107 3.79 -3.28 8.36
CA PRO A 107 3.77 -4.70 8.73
C PRO A 107 2.75 -5.53 7.94
N GLN A 108 1.77 -4.90 7.31
CA GLN A 108 0.69 -5.55 6.53
C GLN A 108 1.15 -6.02 5.14
N VAL A 109 2.32 -5.64 4.65
CA VAL A 109 2.82 -6.07 3.33
C VAL A 109 3.19 -7.56 3.37
N HIS A 110 2.49 -8.40 2.59
CA HIS A 110 2.66 -9.86 2.63
C HIS A 110 2.59 -10.57 1.26
N CYS A 111 2.26 -9.87 0.16
CA CYS A 111 2.22 -10.46 -1.17
C CYS A 111 2.81 -9.54 -2.25
N ALA A 112 3.09 -10.10 -3.43
CA ALA A 112 3.63 -9.35 -4.56
C ALA A 112 2.68 -8.24 -5.04
N SER A 113 1.36 -8.45 -4.93
CA SER A 113 0.36 -7.45 -5.28
C SER A 113 0.42 -6.21 -4.38
N CYS A 114 0.74 -6.38 -3.09
CA CYS A 114 0.97 -5.27 -2.17
C CYS A 114 2.16 -4.42 -2.64
N VAL A 115 3.27 -5.07 -2.98
CA VAL A 115 4.50 -4.41 -3.45
C VAL A 115 4.20 -3.60 -4.71
N TRP A 116 3.58 -4.22 -5.71
CA TRP A 116 3.26 -3.55 -6.96
C TRP A 116 2.35 -2.32 -6.75
N LEU A 117 1.31 -2.44 -5.93
CA LEU A 117 0.41 -1.33 -5.63
C LEU A 117 1.16 -0.16 -4.97
N LEU A 118 1.99 -0.46 -3.98
CA LEU A 118 2.75 0.54 -3.22
C LEU A 118 3.85 1.21 -4.05
N GLU A 119 4.52 0.48 -4.94
CA GLU A 119 5.51 1.08 -5.87
C GLU A 119 4.86 1.95 -6.95
N ASN A 120 3.57 1.74 -7.22
CA ASN A 120 2.77 2.52 -8.18
C ASN A 120 1.89 3.58 -7.49
N LEU A 121 2.23 3.99 -6.27
CA LEU A 121 1.44 4.96 -5.49
C LEU A 121 1.33 6.33 -6.18
N ASN A 122 2.34 6.71 -6.96
CA ASN A 122 2.35 7.93 -7.80
C ASN A 122 1.24 7.98 -8.87
N ARG A 123 0.65 6.83 -9.22
CA ARG A 123 -0.50 6.76 -10.12
C ARG A 123 -1.83 7.05 -9.41
N LEU A 124 -1.85 6.89 -8.09
CA LEU A 124 -3.02 7.12 -7.25
C LEU A 124 -3.04 8.53 -6.68
N GLU A 125 -1.87 9.06 -6.32
CA GLU A 125 -1.71 10.39 -5.73
C GLU A 125 -0.58 11.15 -6.42
N LYS A 126 -0.88 12.35 -6.94
CA LYS A 126 0.05 13.12 -7.78
C LYS A 126 1.22 13.70 -6.98
N GLY A 127 1.00 13.97 -5.69
CA GLY A 127 2.03 14.46 -4.78
C GLY A 127 3.14 13.44 -4.49
N ILE A 128 2.96 12.15 -4.84
CA ILE A 128 3.99 11.12 -4.69
C ILE A 128 4.85 11.05 -5.95
N LEU A 129 6.16 11.27 -5.81
CA LEU A 129 7.12 11.24 -6.91
C LEU A 129 7.68 9.83 -7.13
N GLU A 130 8.09 9.16 -6.05
CA GLU A 130 8.71 7.84 -6.09
C GLU A 130 8.34 7.04 -4.84
N ALA A 131 8.15 5.72 -5.00
CA ALA A 131 7.87 4.78 -3.95
C ALA A 131 8.66 3.48 -4.18
N GLU A 132 9.48 3.08 -3.22
CA GLU A 132 10.28 1.84 -3.28
C GLU A 132 9.97 0.99 -2.04
N VAL A 133 9.65 -0.29 -2.23
CA VAL A 133 9.28 -1.20 -1.13
C VAL A 133 10.38 -2.22 -0.87
N ASP A 134 10.88 -2.26 0.36
CA ASP A 134 11.68 -3.38 0.86
C ASP A 134 10.75 -4.43 1.47
N PHE A 135 10.41 -5.45 0.67
CA PHE A 135 9.53 -6.53 1.08
C PHE A 135 10.07 -7.32 2.29
N LEU A 136 11.38 -7.53 2.38
CA LEU A 136 11.99 -8.31 3.46
C LEU A 136 11.91 -7.58 4.79
N ARG A 137 12.06 -6.25 4.75
CA ARG A 137 12.03 -5.40 5.95
C ARG A 137 10.64 -4.86 6.25
N ARG A 138 9.69 -5.03 5.33
CA ARG A 138 8.36 -4.44 5.35
C ARG A 138 8.45 -2.92 5.53
N GLU A 139 9.35 -2.30 4.78
CA GLU A 139 9.61 -0.87 4.80
C GLU A 139 9.26 -0.29 3.42
N ILE A 140 8.73 0.93 3.37
CA ILE A 140 8.54 1.69 2.15
C ILE A 140 9.33 2.99 2.25
N ALA A 141 10.13 3.30 1.24
CA ALA A 141 10.78 4.58 1.07
C ALA A 141 9.96 5.41 0.08
N LEU A 142 9.46 6.56 0.53
CA LEU A 142 8.61 7.46 -0.23
C LEU A 142 9.30 8.79 -0.45
N THR A 143 9.20 9.31 -1.67
CA THR A 143 9.59 10.66 -2.05
C THR A 143 8.34 11.40 -2.52
N TYR A 144 8.03 12.52 -1.90
CA TYR A 144 6.82 13.30 -2.19
C TYR A 144 7.12 14.79 -2.30
N ALA A 145 6.30 15.51 -3.06
CA ALA A 145 6.38 16.96 -3.21
C ALA A 145 5.69 17.64 -2.02
N VAL A 146 6.45 18.40 -1.22
CA VAL A 146 5.96 19.01 0.03
C VAL A 146 4.87 20.04 -0.24
N GLU A 147 4.91 20.70 -1.41
CA GLU A 147 3.90 21.67 -1.84
C GLU A 147 2.55 21.03 -2.22
N GLU A 148 2.55 19.74 -2.63
CA GLU A 148 1.35 19.05 -3.07
C GLU A 148 0.72 18.20 -1.97
N ILE A 149 1.53 17.49 -1.18
CA ILE A 149 1.07 16.57 -0.14
C ILE A 149 1.92 16.66 1.12
N GLY A 150 1.26 16.81 2.27
CA GLY A 150 1.90 16.83 3.58
C GLY A 150 2.13 15.42 4.16
N LEU A 151 3.04 15.31 5.13
CA LEU A 151 3.35 14.03 5.79
C LEU A 151 2.11 13.31 6.34
N ARG A 152 1.21 14.07 7.00
CA ARG A 152 -0.05 13.52 7.53
C ARG A 152 -0.87 12.87 6.42
N GLN A 153 -1.02 13.55 5.29
CA GLN A 153 -1.80 13.07 4.15
C GLN A 153 -1.19 11.81 3.52
N VAL A 154 0.15 11.73 3.45
CA VAL A 154 0.84 10.51 3.01
C VAL A 154 0.49 9.32 3.91
N VAL A 155 0.50 9.52 5.22
CA VAL A 155 0.16 8.46 6.19
C VAL A 155 -1.33 8.10 6.15
N GLU A 156 -2.21 9.10 6.01
CA GLU A 156 -3.64 8.89 5.81
C GLU A 156 -3.93 8.11 4.52
N LEU A 157 -3.23 8.40 3.43
CA LEU A 157 -3.33 7.67 2.16
C LEU A 157 -2.95 6.20 2.34
N LEU A 158 -1.78 5.93 2.94
CA LEU A 158 -1.33 4.56 3.20
C LEU A 158 -2.30 3.79 4.09
N ALA A 159 -2.74 4.40 5.19
CA ALA A 159 -3.74 3.81 6.08
C ALA A 159 -5.06 3.56 5.35
N GLY A 160 -5.51 4.49 4.49
CA GLY A 160 -6.73 4.38 3.69
C GLY A 160 -6.69 3.25 2.65
N LEU A 161 -5.50 2.87 2.21
CA LEU A 161 -5.24 1.69 1.35
C LEU A 161 -5.10 0.38 2.14
N GLY A 162 -5.18 0.42 3.47
CA GLY A 162 -5.01 -0.75 4.34
C GLY A 162 -3.57 -1.01 4.80
N TYR A 163 -2.63 -0.12 4.48
CA TYR A 163 -1.22 -0.22 4.86
C TYR A 163 -0.89 0.82 5.93
N GLU A 164 -1.43 0.67 7.13
CA GLU A 164 -1.18 1.61 8.21
C GLU A 164 0.28 1.54 8.70
N PRO A 165 1.06 2.64 8.62
CA PRO A 165 2.45 2.62 9.01
C PRO A 165 2.64 2.62 10.53
N GLU A 166 3.63 1.85 10.99
CA GLU A 166 4.12 1.91 12.37
C GLU A 166 5.09 3.08 12.51
N ILE A 167 4.65 4.13 13.21
CA ILE A 167 5.46 5.33 13.48
C ILE A 167 6.01 5.25 14.90
N THR A 168 7.22 4.73 15.05
CA THR A 168 7.92 4.68 16.34
C THR A 168 8.99 5.76 16.37
N LEU A 169 9.03 6.61 17.40
CA LEU A 169 10.06 7.67 17.57
C LEU A 169 11.50 7.12 17.57
N GLU A 170 11.68 5.82 17.77
CA GLU A 170 12.99 5.15 17.70
C GLU A 170 13.51 4.98 16.27
N SER A 171 12.63 5.02 15.26
CA SER A 171 13.01 5.03 13.84
C SER A 171 13.57 6.40 13.39
N ALA A 172 13.38 7.46 14.19
CA ALA A 172 13.92 8.80 14.00
C ALA A 172 15.44 8.93 14.23
N ARG A 173 16.22 7.86 14.02
CA ARG A 173 17.69 7.92 13.91
C ARG A 173 18.10 7.83 12.42
N PRO A 174 17.93 8.92 11.64
CA PRO A 174 18.19 8.93 10.20
C PRO A 174 19.64 8.55 9.84
N GLN A 175 20.59 8.72 10.76
CA GLN A 175 22.00 8.44 10.50
C GLN A 175 22.35 6.94 10.40
N GLU A 176 21.66 6.06 11.13
CA GLU A 176 21.93 4.62 11.08
C GLU A 176 21.20 3.96 9.91
N GLN A 177 19.99 4.42 9.59
CA GLN A 177 19.19 3.86 8.50
C GLN A 177 19.72 4.24 7.11
N LYS A 178 20.08 5.51 6.86
CA LYS A 178 20.74 5.94 5.60
C LYS A 178 22.05 5.19 5.36
N ARG A 179 22.91 5.11 6.39
CA ARG A 179 24.18 4.37 6.31
C ARG A 179 23.95 2.89 6.06
N ARG A 180 22.87 2.30 6.58
CA ARG A 180 22.52 0.90 6.33
C ARG A 180 22.02 0.68 4.91
N PHE A 181 21.15 1.56 4.39
CA PHE A 181 20.61 1.46 3.03
C PHE A 181 21.71 1.66 1.96
N GLU A 182 22.56 2.68 2.12
CA GLU A 182 23.72 2.88 1.25
C GLU A 182 24.69 1.68 1.30
N ARG A 183 24.98 1.15 2.49
CA ARG A 183 25.82 -0.05 2.65
C ARG A 183 25.22 -1.29 1.99
N LEU A 184 23.91 -1.47 2.02
CA LEU A 184 23.26 -2.63 1.42
C LEU A 184 23.28 -2.54 -0.12
N ARG A 185 23.01 -1.35 -0.67
CA ARG A 185 23.08 -1.08 -2.11
C ARG A 185 24.51 -1.22 -2.65
N THR A 186 25.52 -0.69 -1.94
CA THR A 186 26.93 -0.88 -2.31
C THR A 186 27.39 -2.32 -2.12
N ARG A 187 26.94 -3.03 -1.07
CA ARG A 187 27.26 -4.46 -0.89
C ARG A 187 26.77 -5.31 -2.07
N GLY A 188 25.54 -5.12 -2.54
CA GLY A 188 25.04 -5.81 -3.72
C GLY A 188 25.88 -5.56 -4.97
N ALA A 189 26.31 -4.31 -5.19
CA ALA A 189 27.18 -3.95 -6.31
C ALA A 189 28.60 -4.57 -6.19
N THR A 190 29.22 -4.51 -5.01
CA THR A 190 30.54 -5.11 -4.76
C THR A 190 30.52 -6.64 -4.84
N GLN A 191 29.46 -7.29 -4.38
CA GLN A 191 29.28 -8.74 -4.51
C GLN A 191 29.12 -9.16 -5.97
N ARG A 192 28.33 -8.42 -6.76
CA ARG A 192 28.20 -8.67 -8.20
C ARG A 192 29.53 -8.47 -8.93
N LEU A 193 30.30 -7.43 -8.59
CA LEU A 193 31.63 -7.19 -9.15
C LEU A 193 32.63 -8.28 -8.76
N ALA A 194 32.58 -8.76 -7.51
CA ALA A 194 33.43 -9.86 -7.04
C ALA A 194 33.13 -11.18 -7.76
N VAL A 195 31.85 -11.52 -7.92
CA VAL A 195 31.42 -12.72 -8.67
C VAL A 195 31.80 -12.59 -10.14
N ALA A 196 31.55 -11.42 -10.76
CA ALA A 196 31.95 -11.16 -12.14
C ALA A 196 33.47 -11.28 -12.33
N GLY A 197 34.27 -10.71 -11.42
CA GLY A 197 35.73 -10.80 -11.42
C GLY A 197 36.24 -12.22 -11.21
N PHE A 198 35.61 -13.00 -10.33
CA PHE A 198 35.95 -14.42 -10.12
C PHE A 198 35.68 -15.26 -11.38
N CYS A 199 34.50 -15.12 -11.98
CA CYS A 199 34.17 -15.83 -13.22
C CYS A 199 35.09 -15.41 -14.37
N PHE A 200 35.30 -14.10 -14.55
CA PHE A 200 36.20 -13.57 -15.57
C PHE A 200 37.64 -14.06 -15.37
N GLY A 201 38.14 -14.05 -14.13
CA GLY A 201 39.48 -14.54 -13.80
C GLY A 201 39.67 -16.02 -14.13
N ASN A 202 38.68 -16.87 -13.83
CA ASN A 202 38.75 -18.30 -14.18
C ASN A 202 38.76 -18.52 -15.70
N VAL A 203 37.92 -17.80 -16.45
CA VAL A 203 37.90 -17.88 -17.93
C VAL A 203 39.22 -17.40 -18.53
N MET A 204 39.74 -16.26 -18.07
CA MET A 204 41.05 -15.74 -18.49
C MET A 204 42.18 -16.73 -18.20
N LEU A 205 42.15 -17.44 -17.06
CA LEU A 205 43.18 -18.41 -16.69
C LEU A 205 43.26 -19.58 -17.68
N PHE A 206 42.11 -20.02 -18.24
CA PHE A 206 42.08 -21.05 -19.27
C PHE A 206 42.60 -20.55 -20.64
N SER A 207 42.39 -19.27 -20.97
CA SER A 207 42.88 -18.66 -22.22
C SER A 207 44.31 -18.10 -22.11
N PHE A 208 44.86 -18.02 -20.90
CA PHE A 208 46.20 -17.48 -20.62
C PHE A 208 47.35 -18.26 -21.30
N PRO A 209 47.34 -19.61 -21.34
CA PRO A 209 48.38 -20.38 -22.03
C PRO A 209 48.43 -20.09 -23.52
N GLU A 210 47.28 -19.92 -24.17
CA GLU A 210 47.18 -19.61 -25.60
C GLU A 210 47.71 -18.20 -25.95
N TYR A 211 47.67 -17.26 -25.01
CA TYR A 211 48.11 -15.89 -25.23
C TYR A 211 49.63 -15.69 -25.01
N LEU A 212 50.24 -16.54 -24.18
CA LEU A 212 51.69 -16.52 -23.88
C LEU A 212 52.48 -17.57 -24.66
N ALA A 213 51.82 -18.60 -25.18
CA ALA A 213 52.43 -19.49 -26.17
C ALA A 213 52.72 -18.67 -27.43
N GLY A 214 54.00 -18.37 -27.65
CA GLY A 214 54.46 -17.76 -28.90
C GLY A 214 54.14 -18.67 -30.10
N PRO A 215 54.11 -18.14 -31.33
CA PRO A 215 53.79 -18.92 -32.52
C PRO A 215 54.88 -19.99 -32.73
N GLY A 216 54.64 -21.22 -32.24
CA GLY A 216 55.58 -22.33 -32.42
C GLY A 216 55.44 -23.58 -31.54
N GLU A 217 54.59 -23.62 -30.51
CA GLU A 217 54.59 -24.77 -29.55
C GLU A 217 53.23 -25.51 -29.42
N LEU A 218 52.43 -25.55 -30.50
CA LEU A 218 51.26 -26.44 -30.58
C LEU A 218 51.37 -27.36 -31.81
N ALA A 219 52.44 -28.14 -31.84
CA ALA A 219 52.52 -29.37 -32.62
C ALA A 219 53.27 -30.38 -31.75
N GLU A 220 52.54 -31.22 -31.02
CA GLU A 220 52.74 -32.67 -30.88
C GLU A 220 51.96 -33.21 -29.66
N ASN A 221 51.00 -34.08 -30.00
CA ASN A 221 50.22 -35.04 -29.19
C ASN A 221 49.29 -34.54 -28.08
#